data_AF-A0A1C6SA84-F1
#
_entry.id   AF-A0A1C6SA84-F1
#
_cell.length_a   1.000
_cell.length_b   1.000
_cell.length_c   1.000
_cell.angle_alpha   90.00
_cell.angle_beta   90.00
_cell.angle_gamma   90.00
#
_symmetry.space_group_name_H-M   'P 1'
#
loop_
_entity.id
_entity.type
_entity.pdbx_description
1 polymer ?
#
loop_
_entity_poly.entity_id
_entity_poly.type
_entity_poly.pdbx_seq_one_letter_code
_entity_poly.pdbx_strand_id
1 'polypeptide(L)' 'MPGIMPARRTVEVDADVYDVLERTAASRNTDINGALRYLIEVPKIPAARPATDDEE' A
#
# COMPACT_ATOMS: atom_id res chain seq x y z
N MET A 1 33.23 9.83 5.58
CA MET A 1 32.12 9.54 4.65
C MET A 1 30.84 10.06 5.30
N PRO A 2 30.11 11.02 4.73
CA PRO A 2 28.83 11.41 5.30
C PRO A 2 27.86 10.24 5.10
N GLY A 3 27.43 9.64 6.22
CA GLY A 3 26.39 8.61 6.20
C GLY A 3 25.09 9.24 5.69
N ILE A 4 24.52 8.67 4.63
CA ILE A 4 23.21 9.07 4.13
C ILE A 4 22.20 8.67 5.21
N MET A 5 21.85 9.60 6.09
CA MET A 5 20.76 9.37 7.04
C MET A 5 19.47 9.28 6.22
N PRO A 6 18.64 8.25 6.44
CA PRO A 6 17.39 8.10 5.69
C PRO A 6 16.54 9.37 5.90
N ALA A 7 16.27 10.07 4.81
CA ALA A 7 15.46 11.28 4.84
C ALA A 7 14.04 10.89 5.26
N ARG A 8 13.62 11.36 6.43
CA ARG A 8 12.23 11.19 6.90
C ARG A 8 11.35 12.15 6.09
N ARG A 9 10.28 11.62 5.50
CA ARG A 9 9.30 12.39 4.74
C ARG A 9 7.91 12.12 5.30
N THR A 10 7.23 13.19 5.70
CA THR A 10 5.80 13.13 6.03
C THR A 10 5.02 13.30 4.73
N VAL A 11 4.01 12.45 4.54
CA VAL A 11 3.11 12.50 3.39
C VAL A 11 1.68 12.48 3.93
N GLU A 12 0.88 13.45 3.51
CA GLU A 12 -0.54 13.45 3.79
C GLU A 12 -1.25 12.59 2.74
N VAL A 13 -2.14 11.72 3.22
CA VAL A 13 -2.93 10.81 2.38
C VAL A 13 -4.38 10.89 2.82
N ASP A 14 -5.27 10.50 1.92
CA ASP A 14 -6.68 10.39 2.22
C ASP A 14 -6.96 9.34 3.32
N ALA A 15 -8.02 9.54 4.10
CA ALA A 15 -8.40 8.65 5.19
C ALA A 15 -8.69 7.23 4.69
N ASP A 16 -9.32 7.09 3.52
CA ASP A 16 -9.64 5.77 2.95
C ASP A 16 -8.36 5.03 2.54
N VAL A 17 -7.36 5.75 2.04
CA VAL A 17 -6.05 5.17 1.70
C VAL A 17 -5.31 4.75 2.96
N TYR A 18 -5.40 5.55 4.03
CA TYR A 18 -4.80 5.22 5.31
C TYR A 18 -5.40 3.95 5.93
N ASP A 19 -6.73 3.77 5.85
CA ASP A 19 -7.41 2.55 6.33
C ASP A 19 -6.87 1.29 5.62
N VAL A 20 -6.70 1.35 4.30
CA VAL A 20 -6.12 0.23 3.52
C VAL A 20 -4.69 -0.09 3.98
N LEU A 21 -3.88 0.94 4.23
CA LEU A 21 -2.52 0.77 4.72
C LEU A 21 -2.50 0.15 6.13
N GLU A 22 -3.38 0.60 7.01
CA GLU A 22 -3.50 0.09 8.39
C GLU A 22 -3.95 -1.37 8.41
N ARG A 23 -4.98 -1.72 7.64
CA ARG A 23 -5.45 -3.11 7.49
C ARG A 23 -4.37 -4.02 6.91
N THR A 24 -3.62 -3.53 5.94
CA THR A 24 -2.51 -4.28 5.33
C THR A 24 -1.37 -4.47 6.33
N ALA A 25 -1.03 -3.43 7.10
CA ALA A 25 -0.03 -3.47 8.15
C ALA A 25 -0.38 -4.51 9.22
N ALA A 26 -1.63 -4.50 9.69
CA ALA A 26 -2.13 -5.49 10.64
C ALA A 26 -2.09 -6.92 10.08
N SER A 27 -2.56 -7.13 8.85
CA SER A 27 -2.58 -8.45 8.21
C SER A 27 -1.19 -9.02 7.95
N ARG A 28 -0.19 -8.16 7.69
CA ARG A 28 1.19 -8.56 7.40
C ARG A 28 2.10 -8.48 8.62
N ASN A 29 1.56 -8.09 9.79
CA ASN A 29 2.30 -7.85 11.02
C ASN A 29 3.53 -6.95 10.80
N THR A 30 3.31 -5.82 10.13
CA THR A 30 4.34 -4.84 9.75
C THR A 30 3.86 -3.42 10.04
N ASP A 31 4.72 -2.41 9.90
CA ASP A 31 4.34 -1.00 10.04
C ASP A 31 3.80 -0.42 8.72
N ILE A 32 3.28 0.81 8.75
CA ILE A 32 2.70 1.48 7.58
C ILE A 32 3.69 1.57 6.40
N ASN A 33 4.98 1.78 6.64
CA ASN A 33 5.97 1.80 5.54
C ASN A 33 6.21 0.40 4.99
N GLY A 34 6.19 -0.63 5.84
CA GLY A 34 6.23 -2.02 5.41
C GLY A 34 5.01 -2.41 4.58
N ALA A 35 3.82 -1.96 4.98
CA ALA A 35 2.59 -2.15 4.22
C ALA A 35 2.63 -1.42 2.86
N LEU A 36 3.06 -0.16 2.85
CA LEU A 36 3.25 0.60 1.61
C LEU A 36 4.25 -0.10 0.69
N ARG A 37 5.39 -0.54 1.23
CA ARG A 37 6.42 -1.27 0.50
C ARG A 37 5.87 -2.57 -0.09
N TYR A 38 5.10 -3.33 0.70
CA TYR A 38 4.44 -4.54 0.23
C TYR A 38 3.50 -4.24 -0.94
N LEU A 39 2.66 -3.21 -0.84
CA LEU A 39 1.71 -2.86 -1.91
C LEU A 39 2.40 -2.40 -3.22
N ILE A 40 3.59 -1.80 -3.14
CA ILE A 40 4.35 -1.40 -4.34
C ILE A 40 5.24 -2.53 -4.90
N GLU A 41 5.69 -3.47 -4.05
CA GLU A 41 6.57 -4.58 -4.45
C GLU A 41 5.81 -5.82 -4.90
N VAL A 42 4.56 -6.01 -4.48
CA VAL A 42 3.71 -7.10 -4.97
C VAL A 42 3.60 -6.96 -6.49
N PRO A 43 3.97 -7.99 -7.28
CA PRO A 43 3.74 -7.94 -8.71
C PRO A 43 2.26 -7.67 -8.92
N LYS A 44 1.96 -6.57 -9.63
CA LYS A 44 0.61 -6.21 -10.05
C LYS A 44 0.09 -7.35 -10.92
N ILE A 45 -0.39 -8.43 -10.31
CA ILE A 45 -1.38 -9.29 -10.93
C ILE A 45 -2.52 -8.31 -11.18
N PRO A 46 -2.86 -8.00 -12.44
CA PRO A 46 -3.95 -7.09 -12.71
C PRO A 46 -5.13 -7.63 -11.92
N ALA A 47 -5.63 -6.83 -10.97
CA ALA A 47 -6.85 -7.16 -10.26
C ALA A 47 -7.85 -7.53 -11.35
N ALA A 48 -8.20 -8.81 -11.43
CA ALA A 48 -9.17 -9.28 -12.38
C ALA A 48 -10.39 -8.41 -12.13
N ARG A 49 -10.67 -7.50 -13.07
CA ARG A 49 -11.91 -6.73 -13.11
C ARG A 49 -13.00 -7.79 -12.88
N PRO A 50 -13.88 -7.65 -11.87
CA PRO A 50 -14.98 -8.58 -11.76
C PRO A 50 -15.71 -8.52 -13.10
N ALA A 51 -15.75 -9.66 -13.78
CA ALA A 51 -16.62 -9.84 -14.92
C ALA A 51 -18.04 -9.86 -14.34
N THR A 52 -18.64 -8.68 -14.20
CA THR A 52 -20.08 -8.54 -14.35
C THR A 52 -20.30 -8.21 -15.82
N ASP A 53 -20.28 -9.29 -16.61
CA ASP A 53 -21.10 -9.42 -17.80
C ASP A 53 -22.56 -9.58 -17.32
N ASP A 54 -23.51 -9.00 -18.05
CA ASP A 54 -24.98 -8.92 -17.82
C ASP A 54 -25.42 -7.96 -16.68
N GLU A 55 -26.34 -6.99 -16.87
CA GLU A 55 -27.60 -7.00 -17.66
C GLU A 55 -27.93 -5.60 -18.28
N GLU A 56 -28.56 -5.65 -19.48
CA GLU A 56 -29.17 -4.62 -20.38
C GLU A 56 -28.31 -3.74 -21.31
#